data_AF-A0A734MHN4-F1
#
_entry.id   AF-A0A734MHN4-F1
#
_cell.length_a   1.000
_cell.length_b   1.000
_cell.length_c   1.000
_cell.angle_alpha   90.00
_cell.angle_beta   90.00
_cell.angle_gamma   90.00
#
_symmetry.space_group_name_H-M   'P 1'
#
loop_
_entity.id
_entity.type
_entity.pdbx_description
1 polymer ?
#
loop_
_entity_poly.entity_id
_entity_poly.type
_entity_poly.pdbx_seq_one_letter_code
_entity_poly.pdbx_strand_id
1 'polypeptide(L)'
;MTVEIEDKGGNCGSIGMGNGTWFTILDIPGVENLFNTQKTNDPIDCTRSKARKLADLIEAWEPPDHWFTGIGKSEGKALLIAFLRNCKGFRTH
;
A
#
# COMPACT_ATOMS: atom_id res chain seq x y z
N MET A 1 -0.50 -1.56 -16.26
CA MET A 1 -0.28 -2.59 -15.23
C MET A 1 -0.76 -2.04 -13.90
N THR A 2 -1.39 -2.90 -13.12
CA THR A 2 -2.00 -2.60 -11.83
C THR A 2 -1.46 -3.58 -10.79
N VAL A 3 -1.46 -3.15 -9.53
CA VAL A 3 -1.21 -3.99 -8.36
C VAL A 3 -2.47 -3.97 -7.53
N GLU A 4 -2.88 -5.14 -7.04
CA GLU A 4 -3.98 -5.25 -6.09
C GLU A 4 -3.45 -5.70 -4.74
N ILE A 5 -3.78 -4.97 -3.66
CA ILE A 5 -3.54 -5.44 -2.28
C ILE A 5 -4.81 -6.09 -1.75
N GLU A 6 -4.73 -7.34 -1.34
CA GLU A 6 -5.86 -8.12 -0.82
C GLU A 6 -5.66 -8.46 0.67
N ASP A 7 -6.66 -8.21 1.52
CA ASP A 7 -6.61 -8.58 2.93
C ASP A 7 -6.64 -10.10 3.11
N LYS A 8 -5.62 -10.63 3.78
CA LYS A 8 -5.55 -12.06 4.12
C LYS A 8 -6.67 -12.53 5.05
N GLY A 9 -7.28 -11.60 5.79
CA GLY A 9 -8.39 -11.88 6.70
C GLY A 9 -9.78 -11.80 6.06
N GLY A 10 -9.89 -11.38 4.80
CA GLY A 10 -11.16 -11.23 4.08
C GLY A 10 -12.10 -10.13 4.61
N ASN A 11 -11.67 -9.30 5.57
CA ASN A 11 -12.54 -8.29 6.20
C ASN A 11 -12.49 -6.95 5.48
N CYS A 12 -11.35 -6.60 4.91
CA CYS A 12 -11.14 -5.29 4.29
C CYS A 12 -11.28 -5.30 2.75
N GLY A 13 -11.53 -6.47 2.15
CA GLY A 13 -11.56 -6.63 0.69
C GLY A 13 -10.19 -6.44 0.06
N SER A 14 -10.17 -5.78 -1.10
CA SER A 14 -8.96 -5.47 -1.85
C SER A 14 -8.93 -4.02 -2.35
N ILE A 15 -7.74 -3.50 -2.59
CA ILE A 15 -7.53 -2.19 -3.23
C ILE A 15 -6.66 -2.39 -4.47
N GLY A 16 -7.25 -2.13 -5.63
CA GLY A 16 -6.52 -2.02 -6.89
C GLY A 16 -5.91 -0.62 -7.07
N MET A 17 -4.66 -0.57 -7.51
CA MET A 17 -3.97 0.68 -7.83
C MET A 17 -3.02 0.52 -9.03
N GLY A 18 -2.65 1.62 -9.66
CA GLY A 18 -1.66 1.58 -10.74
C GLY A 18 -0.26 1.26 -10.21
N ASN A 19 0.59 0.62 -11.02
CA ASN A 19 1.99 0.35 -10.63
C ASN A 19 2.72 1.62 -10.19
N GLY A 20 2.47 2.76 -10.85
CA GLY A 20 3.04 4.05 -10.44
C GLY A 20 2.67 4.42 -9.01
N THR A 21 1.40 4.23 -8.62
CA THR A 21 0.93 4.47 -7.25
C THR A 21 1.65 3.56 -6.26
N TRP A 22 1.73 2.26 -6.57
CA TRP A 22 2.38 1.27 -5.72
C TRP A 22 3.90 1.51 -5.58
N PHE A 23 4.59 1.78 -6.68
CA PHE A 23 6.04 1.98 -6.66
C PHE A 23 6.44 3.24 -5.89
N THR A 24 5.63 4.29 -5.94
CA THR A 24 5.85 5.46 -5.09
C THR A 24 5.74 5.10 -3.59
N ILE A 25 4.91 4.14 -3.20
CA ILE A 25 4.86 3.64 -1.81
C ILE A 25 6.14 2.90 -1.46
N LEU A 26 6.65 2.07 -2.37
CA LEU A 26 7.90 1.33 -2.17
C LEU A 26 9.12 2.27 -2.05
N ASP A 27 9.04 3.48 -2.62
CA ASP A 27 10.07 4.50 -2.52
C ASP A 27 10.00 5.33 -1.21
N ILE A 28 8.97 5.13 -0.37
CA ILE A 28 8.87 5.84 0.92
C ILE A 28 10.02 5.39 1.84
N PRO A 29 10.83 6.32 2.39
CA PRO A 29 11.90 5.97 3.31
C PRO A 29 11.41 5.13 4.48
N GLY A 30 12.05 3.98 4.71
CA GLY A 30 11.72 3.03 5.77
C GLY A 30 10.93 1.81 5.28
N VAL A 31 10.30 1.87 4.09
CA VAL A 31 9.54 0.75 3.53
C VAL A 31 10.45 -0.41 3.13
N GLU A 32 11.70 -0.14 2.76
CA GLU A 32 12.74 -1.14 2.49
C GLU A 32 13.06 -2.03 3.71
N ASN A 33 12.75 -1.57 4.92
CA ASN A 33 12.87 -2.37 6.14
C ASN A 33 11.66 -3.29 6.38
N LEU A 34 10.58 -3.10 5.63
CA LEU A 34 9.35 -3.89 5.72
C LEU A 34 9.26 -4.94 4.63
N PHE A 35 9.61 -4.58 3.39
CA PHE A 35 9.46 -5.40 2.19
C PHE A 35 10.68 -5.33 1.29
N ASN A 36 10.79 -6.28 0.37
CA ASN A 36 11.63 -6.08 -0.80
C ASN A 36 10.99 -4.98 -1.66
N THR A 37 11.74 -3.90 -1.92
CA THR A 37 11.27 -2.74 -2.68
C THR A 37 11.66 -2.81 -4.16
N GLN A 38 12.13 -3.97 -4.64
CA GLN A 38 12.27 -4.21 -6.07
C GLN A 38 10.94 -3.91 -6.77
N LYS A 39 11.00 -3.09 -7.82
CA LYS A 39 9.85 -2.64 -8.62
C LYS A 39 9.43 -3.72 -9.62
N THR A 40 9.32 -4.95 -9.12
CA THR A 40 8.83 -6.12 -9.83
C THR A 40 7.36 -6.33 -9.44
N ASN A 41 6.61 -7.06 -10.26
CA ASN A 41 5.24 -7.46 -9.90
C ASN A 41 5.25 -8.70 -8.98
N ASP A 42 6.29 -8.86 -8.16
CA ASP A 42 6.41 -10.04 -7.31
C ASP A 42 5.39 -9.97 -6.17
N PRO A 43 4.74 -11.09 -5.82
CA PRO A 43 3.79 -11.12 -4.73
C PRO A 43 4.50 -10.87 -3.39
N ILE A 44 4.04 -9.85 -2.68
CA ILE A 44 4.44 -9.53 -1.32
C ILE A 44 3.45 -10.21 -0.39
N ASP A 45 3.92 -11.07 0.53
CA ASP A 45 3.11 -11.55 1.65
C ASP A 45 3.44 -10.71 2.90
N CYS A 46 2.52 -9.81 3.25
CA CYS A 46 2.65 -8.87 4.34
C CYS A 46 1.92 -9.35 5.59
N THR A 47 2.61 -9.32 6.74
CA THR A 47 2.00 -9.60 8.04
C THR A 47 1.21 -8.39 8.57
N ARG A 48 0.23 -8.62 9.45
CA ARG A 48 -0.51 -7.54 10.12
C ARG A 48 0.39 -6.46 10.73
N SER A 49 1.47 -6.86 11.42
CA SER A 49 2.37 -5.91 12.07
C SER A 49 3.09 -5.03 11.05
N LYS A 50 3.59 -5.60 9.96
CA LYS A 50 4.22 -4.84 8.87
C LYS A 50 3.22 -3.91 8.17
N ALA A 51 1.98 -4.34 7.97
CA ALA A 51 0.93 -3.50 7.40
C ALA A 51 0.65 -2.26 8.27
N ARG A 52 0.64 -2.41 9.60
CA ARG A 52 0.49 -1.27 10.52
C ARG A 52 1.67 -0.30 10.46
N LYS A 53 2.90 -0.82 10.40
CA LYS A 53 4.11 0.01 10.22
C LYS A 53 4.11 0.74 8.87
N LEU A 54 3.64 0.09 7.80
CA LEU A 54 3.48 0.73 6.51
C LEU A 54 2.45 1.88 6.60
N ALA A 55 1.35 1.70 7.34
CA ALA A 55 0.39 2.76 7.57
C ALA A 55 1.02 3.97 8.29
N ASP A 56 1.87 3.74 9.31
CA ASP A 56 2.59 4.80 10.00
C ASP A 56 3.48 5.62 9.03
N LEU A 57 4.21 4.93 8.15
CA LEU A 57 5.07 5.57 7.15
C LEU A 57 4.27 6.39 6.13
N ILE A 58 3.16 5.83 5.63
CA ILE A 58 2.28 6.52 4.67
C ILE A 58 1.62 7.73 5.33
N GLU A 59 1.17 7.62 6.58
CA GLU A 59 0.55 8.71 7.33
C GLU A 59 1.47 9.93 7.43
N ALA A 60 2.76 9.71 7.71
CA ALA A 60 3.78 10.76 7.80
C ALA A 60 4.28 11.29 6.44
N TRP A 61 3.95 10.61 5.33
CA TRP A 61 4.47 10.92 3.99
C TRP A 61 3.47 11.73 3.15
N GLU A 62 3.95 12.74 2.40
CA GLU A 62 3.10 13.52 1.48
C GLU A 62 3.14 12.92 0.06
N PRO A 63 2.00 12.48 -0.50
CA PRO A 63 1.95 11.93 -1.84
C PRO A 63 2.17 12.99 -2.92
N PRO A 64 2.83 12.63 -4.05
CA PRO A 64 3.00 13.55 -5.17
C PRO A 64 1.63 13.90 -5.79
N ASP A 65 1.61 15.00 -6.53
CA ASP A 65 0.40 15.40 -7.24
C ASP A 65 -0.01 14.31 -8.24
N HIS A 66 -1.32 14.09 -8.36
CA HIS A 66 -1.92 13.04 -9.21
C HIS A 66 -1.53 11.58 -8.87
N TRP A 67 -1.00 11.31 -7.68
CA TRP A 67 -0.51 9.98 -7.27
C TRP A 67 -1.54 8.83 -7.35
N PHE A 68 -2.80 9.08 -6.98
CA PHE A 68 -3.88 8.10 -7.00
C PHE A 68 -4.93 8.51 -8.02
N THR A 69 -4.69 8.19 -9.30
CA THR A 69 -5.58 8.53 -10.41
C THR A 69 -7.00 8.01 -10.18
N GLY A 70 -8.00 8.87 -10.34
CA GLY A 70 -9.42 8.53 -10.21
C GLY A 70 -10.07 8.93 -8.87
N ILE A 71 -9.32 8.85 -7.76
CA ILE A 71 -9.80 9.23 -6.41
C ILE A 71 -9.03 10.40 -5.81
N GLY A 72 -7.82 10.67 -6.28
CA GLY A 72 -7.00 11.77 -5.80
C GLY A 72 -6.15 11.40 -4.58
N LYS A 73 -5.10 12.21 -4.34
CA LYS A 73 -4.02 11.87 -3.41
C LYS A 73 -4.49 11.77 -1.96
N SER A 74 -5.35 12.68 -1.50
CA SER A 74 -5.81 12.71 -0.11
C SER A 74 -6.76 11.56 0.21
N GLU A 75 -7.75 11.32 -0.67
CA GLU A 75 -8.71 10.24 -0.50
C GLU A 75 -8.05 8.87 -0.66
N GLY A 76 -7.18 8.70 -1.67
CA GLY A 76 -6.41 7.49 -1.87
C GLY A 76 -5.47 7.17 -0.69
N LYS A 77 -4.82 8.19 -0.12
CA LYS A 77 -4.01 8.04 1.09
C LYS A 77 -4.86 7.58 2.28
N ALA A 78 -5.99 8.23 2.52
CA ALA A 78 -6.89 7.88 3.62
C ALA A 78 -7.45 6.46 3.48
N LEU A 79 -7.88 6.07 2.28
CA LEU A 79 -8.36 4.72 1.96
C LEU A 79 -7.29 3.65 2.26
N LEU A 80 -6.06 3.90 1.80
CA LEU A 80 -4.95 2.97 1.99
C LEU A 80 -4.56 2.83 3.47
N ILE A 81 -4.49 3.94 4.20
CA ILE A 81 -4.24 3.92 5.66
C ILE A 81 -5.36 3.17 6.37
N ALA A 82 -6.63 3.38 6.02
CA ALA A 82 -7.75 2.68 6.62
C ALA A 82 -7.70 1.16 6.39
N PHE A 83 -7.35 0.72 5.18
CA PHE A 83 -7.14 -0.68 4.86
C PHE A 83 -5.99 -1.28 5.67
N LEU A 84 -4.81 -0.66 5.62
CA LEU A 84 -3.63 -1.07 6.37
C LEU A 84 -3.85 -0.97 7.89
N ARG A 85 -4.80 -0.14 8.32
CA ARG A 85 -5.52 0.05 9.60
C ARG A 85 -6.27 -1.14 10.14
N ASN A 86 -6.84 -1.95 9.25
CA ASN A 86 -7.86 -2.92 9.65
C ASN A 86 -7.55 -4.34 9.16
N CYS A 87 -6.72 -4.50 8.12
CA CYS A 87 -6.36 -5.81 7.57
C CYS A 87 -5.63 -6.71 8.59
N LYS A 88 -5.64 -8.01 8.32
CA LYS A 88 -4.87 -9.03 9.07
C LYS A 88 -3.50 -9.32 8.44
N GLY A 89 -3.02 -8.41 7.61
CA GLY A 89 -1.95 -8.65 6.64
C GLY A 89 -2.53 -8.66 5.24
N PHE A 90 -1.71 -8.49 4.22
CA PHE A 90 -2.17 -8.44 2.83
C PHE A 90 -1.25 -9.17 1.87
N ARG A 91 -1.76 -9.47 0.68
CA ARG A 91 -0.99 -9.98 -0.45
C ARG A 91 -1.08 -9.04 -1.63
N THR A 92 -0.01 -8.93 -2.43
CA THR A 92 -0.07 -8.25 -3.72
C THR A 92 -0.26 -9.23 -4.86
N HIS A 93 -1.09 -8.85 -5.84
CA HIS A 93 -1.37 -9.57 -7.07
C HIS A 93 -1.23 -8.65 -8.30
#